data_AF-A0A7S0U2A9-F1
#
_entry.id   AF-A0A7S0U2A9-F1
#
_cell.length_a   1.000
_cell.length_b   1.000
_cell.length_c   1.000
_cell.angle_alpha   90.00
_cell.angle_beta   90.00
_cell.angle_gamma   90.00
#
_symmetry.space_group_name_H-M   'P 1'
#
loop_
_entity.id
_entity.type
_entity.pdbx_description
1 polymer ?
#
loop_
_entity_poly.entity_id
_entity_poly.type
_entity_poly.pdbx_seq_one_letter_code
_entity_poly.pdbx_strand_id
1 'polypeptide(L)'
;GVATLRLLRMLRLGALMRGVRSVHASYQGLAVAMEDVTMIMVLAWALIFVFVTVAVQLYGGLFASCTDDGASGVSECRGVLVKPLTYQYPGDTLYLVPRAWLNPPAHFDDVESAAFSSVTLFLNLGWQPLLNSAMAV
;
A
#
# COMPACT_ATOMS: atom_id res chain seq x y z
N GLY A 1 -2.66 27.36 -4.52
CA GLY A 1 -3.27 28.49 -3.77
C GLY A 1 -4.80 28.53 -3.77
N VAL A 2 -5.50 28.17 -4.84
CA VAL A 2 -6.98 28.27 -4.91
C VAL A 2 -7.70 26.94 -4.59
N ALA A 3 -7.08 25.79 -4.91
CA ALA A 3 -7.63 24.46 -4.62
C ALA A 3 -7.77 24.20 -3.10
N THR A 4 -6.79 24.64 -2.31
CA THR A 4 -6.78 24.50 -0.84
C THR A 4 -7.90 25.30 -0.17
N LEU A 5 -8.23 26.49 -0.70
CA LEU A 5 -9.35 27.30 -0.19
C LEU A 5 -10.72 26.68 -0.51
N ARG A 6 -10.82 25.90 -1.60
CA ARG A 6 -12.04 25.14 -1.92
C ARG A 6 -12.28 24.00 -0.93
N LEU A 7 -11.21 23.35 -0.45
CA LEU A 7 -11.27 22.34 0.62
C LEU A 7 -11.80 22.96 1.94
N LEU A 8 -11.47 24.21 2.28
CA LEU A 8 -12.00 24.84 3.50
C LEU A 8 -13.53 25.03 3.48
N ARG A 9 -14.16 25.04 2.30
CA ARG A 9 -15.62 25.12 2.18
C ARG A 9 -16.32 23.86 2.70
N MET A 10 -15.68 22.69 2.58
CA MET A 10 -16.22 21.43 3.12
C MET A 10 -16.17 21.39 4.65
N LEU A 11 -15.20 22.08 5.27
CA LEU A 11 -15.14 22.25 6.74
C LEU A 11 -16.28 23.14 7.27
N ARG A 12 -16.76 24.12 6.48
CA ARG A 12 -17.92 24.95 6.85
C ARG A 12 -19.22 24.14 6.91
N LEU A 13 -19.40 23.14 6.03
CA LEU A 13 -20.53 22.22 6.10
C LEU A 13 -20.52 21.44 7.43
N GLY A 14 -19.35 20.95 7.85
CA GLY A 14 -19.18 20.31 9.16
C GLY A 14 -19.49 21.24 10.33
N ALA A 15 -19.15 22.54 10.23
CA ALA A 15 -19.48 23.52 11.25
C ALA A 15 -20.99 23.79 11.37
N LEU A 16 -21.73 23.81 10.25
CA LEU A 16 -23.19 23.98 10.26
C LEU A 16 -23.90 22.77 10.89
N MET A 17 -23.38 21.56 10.66
CA MET A 17 -23.93 20.31 11.20
C MET A 17 -23.76 20.18 12.74
N ARG A 18 -22.80 20.88 13.35
CA ARG A 18 -22.59 20.90 14.82
C ARG A 18 -23.73 21.56 15.60
N GLY A 19 -24.51 22.44 14.97
CA GLY A 19 -25.66 23.10 15.59
C GLY A 19 -26.90 22.21 15.70
N VAL A 20 -26.90 21.04 15.05
CA VAL A 20 -28.05 20.13 15.01
C VAL A 20 -28.03 19.24 16.25
N ARG A 21 -29.02 19.39 17.14
CA ARG A 21 -29.15 18.60 18.38
C ARG A 21 -29.11 17.08 18.16
N SER A 22 -29.71 16.61 17.06
CA SER A 22 -29.69 15.18 16.68
C SER A 22 -28.26 14.67 16.44
N VAL A 23 -27.40 15.48 15.82
CA VAL A 23 -26.01 15.14 15.53
C VAL A 23 -25.18 15.10 16.82
N HIS A 24 -25.44 16.01 17.77
CA HIS A 24 -24.74 16.03 19.06
C HIS A 24 -25.01 14.77 19.90
N ALA A 25 -26.26 14.28 19.91
CA ALA A 25 -26.63 13.04 20.60
C ALA A 25 -25.91 11.82 19.99
N SER A 26 -25.81 11.75 18.65
CA SER A 26 -25.05 10.71 17.97
C SER A 26 -23.54 10.78 18.26
N TYR A 27 -22.97 11.98 18.38
CA TYR A 27 -21.56 12.15 18.75
C TYR A 27 -21.25 11.70 20.17
N GLN A 28 -22.16 11.93 21.12
CA GLN A 28 -21.97 11.48 22.50
C GLN A 28 -21.97 9.95 22.60
N GLY A 29 -22.88 9.27 21.89
CA GLY A 29 -22.89 7.81 21.82
C GLY A 29 -21.62 7.25 21.16
N LEU A 30 -21.13 7.90 20.10
CA LEU A 30 -19.86 7.53 19.46
C LEU A 30 -18.67 7.73 20.40
N ALA A 31 -18.62 8.84 21.14
CA ALA A 31 -17.51 9.16 22.03
C ALA A 31 -17.36 8.15 23.17
N VAL A 32 -18.47 7.61 23.71
CA VAL A 32 -18.44 6.53 24.71
C VAL A 32 -17.88 5.25 24.10
N ALA A 33 -18.32 4.88 22.89
CA ALA A 33 -17.80 3.70 22.19
C ALA A 33 -16.33 3.83 21.75
N MET A 34 -15.83 5.05 21.58
CA MET A 34 -14.44 5.30 21.16
C MET A 34 -13.42 4.83 22.20
N GLU A 35 -13.74 4.85 23.50
CA GLU A 35 -12.81 4.39 24.54
C GLU A 35 -12.41 2.92 24.30
N ASP A 36 -13.39 2.04 24.13
CA ASP A 36 -13.17 0.62 23.86
C ASP A 36 -12.46 0.38 22.52
N VAL A 37 -12.88 1.12 21.48
CA VAL A 37 -12.28 1.01 20.13
C VAL A 37 -10.81 1.43 20.16
N THR A 38 -10.47 2.50 20.89
CA THR A 38 -9.09 2.98 20.97
C THR A 38 -8.16 1.97 21.62
N MET A 39 -8.62 1.25 22.65
CA MET A 39 -7.82 0.18 23.28
C MET A 39 -7.48 -0.93 22.29
N ILE A 40 -8.46 -1.41 21.52
CA ILE A 40 -8.25 -2.45 20.50
C ILE A 40 -7.33 -1.92 19.39
N MET A 41 -7.52 -0.68 18.96
CA MET A 41 -6.66 -0.05 17.95
C MET A 41 -5.21 0.02 18.41
N VAL A 42 -4.94 0.42 19.65
CA VAL A 42 -3.58 0.45 20.21
C VAL A 42 -2.95 -0.93 20.22
N LEU A 43 -3.70 -1.96 20.62
CA LEU A 43 -3.22 -3.34 20.59
C LEU A 43 -2.91 -3.80 19.17
N ALA A 44 -3.78 -3.51 18.20
CA ALA A 44 -3.57 -3.85 16.79
C ALA A 44 -2.31 -3.16 16.23
N TRP A 45 -2.10 -1.88 16.54
CA TRP A 45 -0.89 -1.15 16.14
C TRP A 45 0.39 -1.73 16.76
N ALA A 46 0.35 -2.16 18.03
CA ALA A 46 1.48 -2.81 18.67
C ALA A 46 1.83 -4.15 18.00
N LEU A 47 0.82 -4.94 17.64
CA LEU A 47 1.02 -6.20 16.90
C LEU A 47 1.57 -5.96 15.49
N ILE A 48 1.03 -4.97 14.77
CA ILE A 48 1.55 -4.56 13.45
C ILE A 48 3.02 -4.14 13.57
N PHE A 49 3.39 -3.39 14.60
CA PHE A 49 4.79 -2.96 14.79
C PHE A 49 5.74 -4.15 14.98
N VAL A 50 5.36 -5.14 15.80
CA VAL A 50 6.16 -6.38 15.93
C VAL A 50 6.29 -7.07 14.57
N PHE A 51 5.20 -7.21 13.84
CA PHE A 51 5.22 -7.84 12.51
C PHE A 51 6.10 -7.07 11.52
N VAL A 52 6.04 -5.73 11.50
CA VAL A 52 6.89 -4.87 10.67
C VAL A 52 8.36 -5.15 10.94
N THR A 53 8.77 -5.15 12.22
CA THR A 53 10.17 -5.43 12.56
C THR A 53 10.56 -6.85 12.16
N VAL A 54 9.74 -7.86 12.41
CA VAL A 54 10.06 -9.24 12.00
C VAL A 54 10.16 -9.36 10.48
N ALA A 55 9.25 -8.74 9.74
CA ALA A 55 9.19 -8.82 8.29
C ALA A 55 10.41 -8.14 7.63
N VAL A 56 10.85 -6.98 8.14
CA VAL A 56 12.08 -6.33 7.62
C VAL A 56 13.29 -7.24 7.79
N GLN A 57 13.45 -7.95 8.91
CA GLN A 57 14.64 -8.78 9.11
C GLN A 57 14.60 -10.06 8.27
N LEU A 58 13.41 -10.62 8.04
CA LEU A 58 13.25 -11.85 7.28
C LEU A 58 13.22 -11.64 5.77
N TYR A 59 12.59 -10.56 5.32
CA TYR A 59 12.22 -10.33 3.93
C TYR A 59 12.89 -9.12 3.29
N GLY A 60 13.68 -8.35 4.03
CA GLY A 60 14.35 -7.16 3.52
C GLY A 60 15.28 -7.47 2.35
N GLY A 61 15.04 -6.81 1.22
CA GLY A 61 15.83 -6.94 -0.01
C GLY A 61 15.49 -8.17 -0.86
N LEU A 62 14.52 -8.99 -0.45
CA LEU A 62 14.17 -10.23 -1.16
C LEU A 62 13.07 -10.05 -2.21
N PHE A 63 12.33 -8.95 -2.16
CA PHE A 63 11.15 -8.74 -3.01
C PHE A 63 11.49 -8.15 -4.38
N ALA A 64 12.73 -7.71 -4.58
CA ALA A 64 13.18 -7.13 -5.81
C ALA A 64 13.24 -8.20 -6.92
N SER A 65 12.70 -7.88 -8.09
CA SER A 65 12.71 -8.79 -9.25
C SER A 65 12.98 -8.04 -10.54
N CYS A 66 13.37 -8.79 -11.58
CA CYS A 66 13.53 -8.23 -12.92
C CYS A 66 12.17 -8.00 -13.56
N THR A 67 12.08 -7.02 -14.46
CA THR A 67 10.88 -6.71 -15.25
C THR A 67 10.37 -7.84 -16.17
N ASP A 68 11.16 -8.91 -16.33
CA ASP A 68 10.83 -10.12 -17.07
C ASP A 68 11.20 -11.39 -16.30
N ASP A 69 10.47 -12.47 -16.55
CA ASP A 69 10.60 -13.77 -15.86
C ASP A 69 11.89 -14.55 -16.23
N GLY A 70 12.72 -14.01 -17.12
CA GLY A 70 13.89 -14.69 -17.68
C GLY A 70 15.20 -14.49 -16.92
N ALA A 71 15.24 -13.61 -15.91
CA ALA A 71 16.45 -13.30 -15.15
C ALA A 71 16.28 -13.66 -13.68
N SER A 72 17.16 -14.52 -13.17
CA SER A 72 17.10 -15.00 -11.79
C SER A 72 17.88 -14.11 -10.81
N GLY A 73 18.71 -13.20 -11.32
CA GLY A 73 19.50 -12.29 -10.49
C GLY A 73 19.81 -10.95 -11.15
N VAL A 74 20.28 -10.01 -10.33
CA VAL A 74 20.63 -8.63 -10.72
C VAL A 74 21.64 -8.59 -11.87
N SER A 75 22.59 -9.51 -11.90
CA SER A 75 23.61 -9.59 -12.97
C SER A 75 23.02 -9.98 -14.33
N GLU A 76 21.96 -10.78 -14.32
CA GLU A 76 21.27 -11.27 -15.52
C GLU A 76 20.22 -10.28 -16.02
N CYS A 77 19.69 -9.44 -15.11
CA CYS A 77 18.74 -8.37 -15.42
C CYS A 77 19.42 -7.18 -16.10
N ARG A 78 19.98 -7.41 -17.29
CA ARG A 78 20.65 -6.41 -18.14
C ARG A 78 20.12 -6.47 -19.56
N GLY A 79 20.22 -5.34 -20.26
CA GLY A 79 19.79 -5.18 -21.65
C GLY A 79 18.37 -4.64 -21.78
N VAL A 80 17.74 -4.95 -22.91
CA VAL A 80 16.41 -4.45 -23.28
C VAL A 80 15.44 -5.60 -23.48
N LEU A 81 14.22 -5.41 -22.98
CA LEU A 81 13.09 -6.30 -23.14
C LEU A 81 12.21 -5.78 -24.28
N VAL A 82 11.78 -6.69 -25.15
CA VAL A 82 10.83 -6.38 -26.24
C VAL A 82 9.42 -6.61 -25.71
N LYS A 83 8.62 -5.54 -25.55
CA LYS A 83 7.20 -5.65 -25.19
C LYS A 83 6.29 -5.30 -26.39
N PRO A 84 5.21 -6.06 -26.63
CA PRO A 84 4.21 -5.68 -27.62
C PRO A 84 3.37 -4.49 -27.12
N LEU A 85 3.06 -3.50 -27.98
CA LEU A 85 2.21 -2.36 -27.62
C LEU A 85 0.74 -2.75 -27.44
N THR A 86 0.28 -3.79 -28.15
CA THR A 86 -1.10 -4.26 -28.09
C THR A 86 -1.09 -5.79 -28.02
N TYR A 87 -1.80 -6.38 -27.05
CA TYR A 87 -2.02 -7.84 -26.98
C TYR A 87 -2.96 -8.36 -28.09
N GLN A 88 -3.48 -7.48 -28.95
CA GLN A 88 -4.63 -7.78 -29.81
C GLN A 88 -4.24 -8.54 -31.09
N TYR A 89 -3.03 -8.34 -31.65
CA TYR A 89 -2.61 -9.02 -32.88
C TYR A 89 -1.08 -9.24 -32.98
N PRO A 90 -0.63 -10.40 -33.51
CA PRO A 90 0.77 -10.65 -33.80
C PRO A 90 1.19 -9.81 -35.02
N GLY A 91 1.94 -8.73 -34.80
CA GLY A 91 2.43 -7.84 -35.86
C GLY A 91 2.48 -6.36 -35.50
N ASP A 92 1.91 -5.95 -34.37
CA ASP A 92 1.92 -4.55 -33.95
C ASP A 92 3.21 -4.13 -33.24
N THR A 93 3.53 -2.85 -33.46
CA THR A 93 4.73 -2.11 -33.05
C THR A 93 5.33 -2.60 -31.73
N LEU A 94 6.55 -3.13 -31.82
CA LEU A 94 7.38 -3.52 -30.69
C LEU A 94 8.12 -2.30 -30.17
N TYR A 95 8.22 -2.17 -28.85
CA TYR A 95 9.05 -1.16 -28.22
C TYR A 95 10.03 -1.82 -27.27
N LEU A 96 11.22 -1.23 -27.23
CA LEU A 96 12.33 -1.65 -26.41
C LEU A 96 12.20 -0.94 -25.07
N VAL A 97 12.04 -1.71 -23.99
CA VAL A 97 12.04 -1.20 -22.62
C VAL A 97 13.31 -1.70 -21.95
N PRO A 98 14.09 -0.84 -21.27
CA PRO A 98 15.25 -1.31 -20.51
C PRO A 98 14.79 -2.29 -19.42
N ARG A 99 15.52 -3.39 -19.25
CA ARG A 99 15.33 -4.26 -18.08
C ARG A 99 15.75 -3.50 -16.83
N ALA A 100 14.94 -3.60 -15.78
CA ALA A 100 15.23 -2.98 -14.51
C ALA A 100 14.95 -3.95 -13.37
N TRP A 101 15.79 -3.90 -12.34
CA TRP A 101 15.62 -4.62 -11.09
C TRP A 101 14.91 -3.70 -10.10
N LEU A 102 13.64 -3.99 -9.81
CA LEU A 102 12.76 -3.06 -9.11
C LEU A 102 11.96 -3.78 -8.03
N ASN A 103 11.62 -3.04 -6.97
CA ASN A 103 10.72 -3.53 -5.95
C ASN A 103 9.26 -3.40 -6.37
N PRO A 104 8.40 -4.37 -5.98
CA PRO A 104 6.97 -4.21 -6.08
C PRO A 104 6.47 -3.09 -5.14
N PRO A 105 5.26 -2.54 -5.36
CA PRO A 105 4.72 -1.45 -4.54
C PRO A 105 4.62 -1.78 -3.05
N ALA A 106 4.39 -3.05 -2.72
CA ALA A 106 4.40 -3.57 -1.35
C ALA A 106 5.62 -4.49 -1.18
N HIS A 107 6.52 -4.14 -0.27
CA HIS A 107 7.79 -4.84 0.01
C HIS A 107 8.26 -4.51 1.44
N PHE A 108 9.24 -5.26 1.94
CA PHE A 108 9.70 -5.21 3.34
C PHE A 108 11.15 -4.70 3.52
N ASP A 109 11.69 -3.97 2.55
CA ASP A 109 13.09 -3.50 2.60
C ASP A 109 13.32 -2.43 3.66
N ASP A 110 12.36 -1.50 3.82
CA ASP A 110 12.42 -0.40 4.78
C ASP A 110 11.23 -0.45 5.76
N VAL A 111 11.37 0.20 6.91
CA VAL A 111 10.33 0.23 7.95
C VAL A 111 9.02 0.87 7.44
N GLU A 112 9.12 1.91 6.60
CA GLU A 112 7.94 2.58 6.04
C GLU A 112 7.18 1.69 5.06
N SER A 113 7.88 1.07 4.11
CA SER A 113 7.28 0.16 3.13
C SER A 113 6.73 -1.10 3.81
N ALA A 114 7.44 -1.62 4.81
CA ALA A 114 7.00 -2.75 5.62
C ALA A 114 5.73 -2.40 6.42
N ALA A 115 5.63 -1.19 7.00
CA ALA A 115 4.43 -0.73 7.68
C ALA A 115 3.22 -0.66 6.75
N PHE A 116 3.37 -0.08 5.57
CA PHE A 116 2.32 -0.05 4.55
C PHE A 116 1.89 -1.46 4.13
N SER A 117 2.86 -2.33 3.83
CA SER A 117 2.61 -3.72 3.41
C SER A 117 1.91 -4.54 4.51
N SER A 118 2.31 -4.33 5.77
CA SER A 118 1.71 -4.98 6.95
C SER A 118 0.27 -4.54 7.17
N VAL A 119 -0.03 -3.26 6.96
CA VAL A 119 -1.40 -2.73 7.02
C VAL A 119 -2.26 -3.31 5.89
N THR A 120 -1.71 -3.41 4.68
CA THR A 120 -2.37 -4.07 3.54
C THR A 120 -2.74 -5.52 3.85
N LEU A 121 -1.85 -6.28 4.50
CA LEU A 121 -2.13 -7.64 4.95
C LEU A 121 -3.21 -7.66 6.03
N PHE A 122 -3.06 -6.83 7.07
CA PHE A 122 -4.00 -6.76 8.19
C PHE A 122 -5.42 -6.37 7.76
N LEU A 123 -5.55 -5.44 6.81
CA LEU A 123 -6.84 -4.98 6.27
C LEU A 123 -7.36 -5.84 5.12
N ASN A 124 -6.61 -6.85 4.68
CA ASN A 124 -6.92 -7.67 3.50
C ASN A 124 -7.12 -6.85 2.21
N LEU A 125 -6.34 -5.80 2.01
CA LEU A 125 -6.46 -4.90 0.86
C LEU A 125 -5.40 -5.18 -0.20
N GLY A 126 -5.74 -6.01 -1.20
CA GLY A 126 -4.80 -6.31 -2.29
C GLY A 126 -3.57 -7.09 -1.82
N TRP A 127 -3.75 -7.96 -0.83
CA TRP A 127 -2.68 -8.72 -0.16
C TRP A 127 -2.19 -9.93 -0.96
N GLN A 128 -3.01 -10.48 -1.86
CA GLN A 128 -2.70 -11.73 -2.57
C GLN A 128 -1.38 -11.67 -3.37
N PRO A 129 -1.07 -10.60 -4.13
CA PRO A 129 0.20 -10.50 -4.83
C PRO A 129 1.39 -10.48 -3.88
N LEU A 130 1.28 -9.76 -2.75
CA LEU A 130 2.34 -9.69 -1.75
C LEU A 130 2.61 -11.06 -1.13
N LEU A 131 1.57 -11.83 -0.80
CA LEU A 131 1.73 -13.19 -0.28
C LEU A 131 2.38 -14.10 -1.32
N ASN A 132 1.94 -14.03 -2.57
CA ASN A 132 2.51 -14.85 -3.65
C ASN A 132 3.99 -14.53 -3.86
N SER A 133 4.38 -13.25 -3.82
CA SER A 133 5.79 -12.85 -3.84
C SER A 133 6.55 -13.38 -2.64
N ALA A 134 5.99 -13.30 -1.42
CA ALA A 134 6.64 -13.80 -0.21
C ALA A 134 6.87 -15.33 -0.22
N MET A 135 5.98 -16.09 -0.87
CA MET A 135 6.11 -17.55 -1.02
C MET A 135 7.07 -17.95 -2.16
N ALA A 136 7.35 -17.04 -3.08
CA ALA A 136 8.23 -17.28 -4.23
C ALA A 136 9.71 -16.93 -3.94
N VAL A 137 9.96 -16.24 -2.82
CA VAL A 137 11.29 -15.97 -2.25
C VAL A 137 11.82 -17.20 -1.54
#